data_AF-A0A965QCC1-F1
#
_entry.id   AF-A0A965QCC1-F1
#
_cell.length_a   1.000
_cell.length_b   1.000
_cell.length_c   1.000
_cell.angle_alpha   90.00
_cell.angle_beta   90.00
_cell.angle_gamma   90.00
#
_symmetry.space_group_name_H-M   'P 1'
#
loop_
_entity.id
_entity.type
_entity.pdbx_description
1 polymer ?
#
loop_
_entity_poly.entity_id
_entity_poly.type
_entity_poly.pdbx_seq_one_letter_code
_entity_poly.pdbx_strand_id
1 'polypeptide(L)' 'MTPRSPLFYRITKGIRITVRPVYLSEQSIPEQQQFVFAYFVRIENVGTR' A
#
# COMPACT_ATOMS: atom_id res chain seq x y z
N MET A 1 -18.02 -10.34 -6.44
CA MET A 1 -17.20 -10.28 -5.21
C MET A 1 -15.99 -9.41 -5.51
N THR A 2 -15.89 -8.22 -4.94
CA THR A 2 -14.74 -7.31 -5.18
C THR A 2 -13.51 -7.88 -4.46
N PRO A 3 -12.36 -8.08 -5.14
CA PRO A 3 -11.16 -8.55 -4.46
C PRO A 3 -10.76 -7.55 -3.38
N ARG A 4 -10.59 -8.04 -2.14
CA ARG A 4 -10.15 -7.21 -1.02
C ARG A 4 -8.75 -6.69 -1.36
N SER A 5 -8.60 -5.37 -1.51
CA SER A 5 -7.30 -4.76 -1.81
C SER A 5 -6.25 -5.18 -0.77
N PRO A 6 -5.00 -5.44 -1.16
CA PRO A 6 -3.95 -5.76 -0.21
C PRO A 6 -3.82 -4.63 0.82
N LEU A 7 -3.68 -4.97 2.09
CA LEU A 7 -3.39 -4.04 3.17
C LEU A 7 -2.24 -4.62 3.97
N PHE A 8 -1.13 -3.89 4.01
CA PHE A 8 0.03 -4.25 4.81
C PHE A 8 0.13 -3.28 5.98
N TYR A 9 0.51 -3.78 7.16
CA TYR A 9 0.83 -2.90 8.27
C TYR A 9 1.94 -3.49 9.14
N ARG A 10 2.67 -2.62 9.82
CA ARG A 10 3.65 -3.00 10.83
C ARG A 10 3.77 -1.91 11.90
N ILE A 11 4.00 -2.33 13.15
CA ILE A 11 4.30 -1.42 14.25
C ILE A 11 5.75 -1.63 14.66
N THR A 12 6.51 -0.56 14.78
CA THR A 12 7.89 -0.58 15.31
C THR A 12 8.06 0.59 16.26
N LYS A 13 8.48 0.32 17.51
CA LYS A 13 8.74 1.35 18.53
C LYS A 13 7.59 2.37 18.69
N GLY A 14 6.35 1.90 18.71
CA GLY A 14 5.15 2.76 18.86
C GLY A 14 4.71 3.50 17.59
N ILE A 15 5.38 3.33 16.46
CA ILE A 15 4.94 3.89 15.17
C ILE A 15 4.28 2.80 14.33
N ARG A 16 3.02 3.01 13.95
CA ARG A 16 2.29 2.16 13.01
C ARG A 16 2.44 2.72 11.60
N ILE A 17 2.88 1.87 10.69
CA ILE A 17 2.90 2.11 9.25
C ILE A 17 1.83 1.21 8.62
N THR A 18 0.95 1.79 7.82
CA THR A 18 -0.05 1.06 7.03
C THR A 18 0.12 1.42 5.55
N VAL A 19 0.18 0.43 4.66
CA VAL A 19 0.38 0.61 3.22
C VAL A 19 -0.77 -0.05 2.45
N ARG A 20 -1.34 0.71 1.52
CA ARG A 20 -2.36 0.25 0.56
C ARG A 20 -1.79 0.39 -0.86
N PRO A 21 -1.31 -0.69 -1.50
CA PRO A 21 -0.92 -0.65 -2.90
C PRO A 21 -2.14 -0.59 -3.82
N VAL A 22 -1.99 0.07 -4.96
CA VAL A 22 -2.98 0.15 -6.03
C VAL A 22 -2.26 -0.05 -7.36
N TYR A 23 -2.75 -0.99 -8.18
CA TYR A 23 -2.27 -1.14 -9.55
C TYR A 23 -2.89 -0.05 -10.45
N LEU A 24 -2.06 0.66 -11.21
CA LEU A 24 -2.49 1.73 -12.12
C LEU A 24 -2.57 1.19 -13.55
N SER A 25 -3.71 0.60 -13.91
CA SER A 25 -3.90 -0.01 -15.24
C SER A 25 -3.74 0.97 -16.39
N GLU A 26 -4.22 2.22 -16.24
CA GLU A 26 -4.13 3.26 -17.27
C GLU A 26 -2.69 3.73 -17.55
N GLN A 27 -1.78 3.48 -16.62
CA GLN A 27 -0.37 3.87 -16.72
C GLN A 27 0.55 2.68 -17.01
N SER A 28 -0.01 1.46 -17.14
CA SER A 28 0.74 0.23 -17.33
C SER A 28 0.65 -0.26 -18.78
N ILE A 29 1.71 -0.90 -19.28
CA ILE A 29 1.76 -1.54 -20.60
C ILE A 29 2.17 -3.02 -20.40
N PRO A 30 1.23 -3.91 -20.04
CA PRO A 30 1.53 -5.30 -19.68
C PRO A 30 2.22 -6.10 -20.80
N GLU A 31 1.88 -5.82 -22.06
CA GLU A 31 2.47 -6.47 -23.24
C GLU A 31 3.98 -6.19 -23.37
N GLN A 32 4.43 -5.05 -22.84
CA GLN A 32 5.84 -4.67 -22.77
C GLN A 32 6.47 -5.00 -21.40
N GLN A 33 5.76 -5.76 -20.56
CA GLN A 33 6.18 -6.08 -19.19
C GLN A 33 6.39 -4.83 -18.29
N GLN A 34 5.67 -3.74 -18.57
CA GLN A 34 5.73 -2.51 -17.79
C GLN A 34 4.50 -2.39 -16.89
N PHE A 35 4.70 -2.39 -15.58
CA PHE A 35 3.63 -2.37 -14.58
C PHE A 35 3.83 -1.24 -13.58
N VAL A 36 2.80 -0.41 -13.40
CA VAL A 36 2.85 0.75 -12.51
C VAL A 36 1.95 0.50 -11.30
N PHE A 37 2.51 0.78 -10.11
CA PHE A 37 1.80 0.69 -8.84
C PHE A 37 1.96 1.98 -8.07
N ALA A 38 0.87 2.45 -7.46
CA ALA A 38 0.89 3.51 -6.47
C ALA A 38 0.73 2.92 -5.06
N TYR A 39 1.15 3.68 -4.04
CA TYR A 39 0.98 3.30 -2.64
C TYR A 39 0.44 4.47 -1.82
N PHE A 40 -0.55 4.19 -0.98
CA PHE A 40 -0.98 5.10 0.08
C PHE A 40 -0.37 4.64 1.40
N VAL A 41 0.48 5.47 2.00
CA VAL A 41 1.13 5.21 3.28
C VAL A 41 0.47 6.07 4.36
N ARG A 42 0.01 5.42 5.42
CA ARG A 42 -0.45 6.07 6.65
C ARG A 42 0.55 5.79 7.77
N ILE A 43 1.03 6.85 8.40
CA ILE A 43 1.98 6.81 9.51
C ILE A 43 1.28 7.36 10.75
N GLU A 44 1.24 6.58 11.81
CA GLU A 44 0.52 6.91 13.04
C GLU A 44 1.42 6.67 14.26
N ASN A 45 1.48 7.64 15.17
CA ASN A 45 2.04 7.41 16.49
C ASN A 45 0.97 6.76 17.38
N VAL A 46 1.23 5.51 17.76
CA VAL A 46 0.36 4.67 18.59
C VAL A 46 1.05 4.28 19.90
N GLY A 47 2.17 4.93 20.24
CA GLY A 47 2.85 4.72 21.51
C GLY A 47 1.96 5.15 22.68
N THR A 48 1.90 4.32 23.71
CA THR A 48 1.34 4.69 25.01
C THR A 48 2.44 5.44 25.76
N ARG A 49 2.14 6.67 26.18
CA ARG A 49 3.06 7.51 26.95
C ARG A 49 3.50 6.84 28.24
#